data_AF-A1D9V6-F1
#
_entry.id   AF-A1D9V6-F1
#
_cell.length_a   1.000
_cell.length_b   1.000
_cell.length_c   1.000
_cell.angle_alpha   90.00
_cell.angle_beta   90.00
_cell.angle_gamma   90.00
#
_symmetry.space_group_name_H-M   'P 1'
#
loop_
_entity.id
_entity.type
_entity.pdbx_description
1 polymer ?
#
loop_
_entity_poly.entity_id
_entity_poly.type
_entity_poly.pdbx_seq_one_letter_code
_entity_poly.pdbx_strand_id
1 'polypeptide(L)'
;MDILVELARGIGYTVNDTTLYNTDIVFIIDEAQMIYYDNGFWLDFVKTQSGSRFGPRICIFSSYGSAEAGPSEAAVGTPLAYLGPKQRVSITPSKLEFAPKISLFYNRAEFDDVVNRACTDPIRPLRLELSARDIIFTMTNGHPGSVESVLNLVSQVYHPQLKHGTIEAVTQEHIMSLLEDEDRLFQHLKDTLVQRSFIKWRDLTVEAADILREVLANGSVSQDLTNNGIRICYEKGWLHTEPLSWDDKDIRCVFPTHLHAKYAHDPQFHNVGSN
;
A
#
# COMPACT_ATOMS: atom_id res chain seq x y z
N MET A 1 -12.82 24.80 1.92
CA MET A 1 -11.74 25.66 1.40
C MET A 1 -11.00 26.42 2.50
N ASP A 2 -11.72 26.97 3.48
CA ASP A 2 -11.18 27.77 4.59
C ASP A 2 -9.99 27.13 5.30
N ILE A 3 -10.05 25.82 5.56
CA ILE A 3 -8.95 25.06 6.20
C ILE A 3 -7.66 25.11 5.36
N LEU A 4 -7.75 25.00 4.03
CA LEU A 4 -6.57 25.05 3.16
C LEU A 4 -5.94 26.45 3.16
N VAL A 5 -6.77 27.49 3.19
CA VAL A 5 -6.33 28.88 3.31
C VAL A 5 -5.68 29.13 4.68
N GLU A 6 -6.28 28.62 5.75
CA GLU A 6 -5.73 28.73 7.11
C GLU A 6 -4.38 28.03 7.23
N LEU A 7 -4.27 26.80 6.75
CA LEU A 7 -3.01 26.05 6.74
C LEU A 7 -1.93 26.76 5.91
N ALA A 8 -2.29 27.27 4.74
CA ALA A 8 -1.36 28.02 3.89
C ALA A 8 -0.88 29.31 4.59
N ARG A 9 -1.78 30.04 5.25
CA ARG A 9 -1.42 31.21 6.06
C ARG A 9 -0.53 30.85 7.24
N GLY A 10 -0.81 29.73 7.90
CA GLY A 10 -0.04 29.22 9.05
C GLY A 10 1.43 28.94 8.70
N ILE A 11 1.72 28.62 7.44
CA ILE A 11 3.09 28.40 6.94
C ILE A 11 3.66 29.60 6.16
N GLY A 12 2.99 30.76 6.19
CA GLY A 12 3.52 32.04 5.69
C GLY A 12 3.01 32.51 4.34
N TYR A 13 2.04 31.83 3.71
CA TYR A 13 1.44 32.31 2.46
C TYR A 13 0.42 33.43 2.72
N THR A 14 0.48 34.50 1.92
CA THR A 14 -0.54 35.54 1.91
C THR A 14 -1.62 35.19 0.90
N VAL A 15 -2.58 34.36 1.32
CA VAL A 15 -3.66 33.87 0.45
C VAL A 15 -5.05 34.07 1.06
N ASN A 16 -6.07 34.10 0.22
CA ASN A 16 -7.49 33.96 0.56
C ASN A 16 -8.13 32.96 -0.42
N ASP A 17 -9.45 32.76 -0.34
CA ASP A 17 -10.15 31.76 -1.16
C ASP A 17 -9.97 31.97 -2.66
N THR A 18 -9.82 33.22 -3.12
CA THR A 18 -9.66 33.53 -4.55
C THR A 18 -8.21 33.47 -5.00
N THR A 19 -7.29 33.99 -4.19
CA THR A 19 -5.87 34.01 -4.56
C THR A 19 -5.23 32.62 -4.45
N LEU A 20 -5.78 31.73 -3.61
CA LEU A 20 -5.26 30.38 -3.43
C LEU A 20 -5.15 29.61 -4.75
N TYR A 21 -6.13 29.76 -5.66
CA TYR A 21 -6.15 29.08 -6.96
C TYR A 21 -4.98 29.41 -7.88
N ASN A 22 -4.27 30.51 -7.61
CA ASN A 22 -3.17 31.00 -8.44
C ASN A 22 -1.82 30.97 -7.72
N THR A 23 -1.78 30.53 -6.46
CA THR A 23 -0.54 30.47 -5.68
C THR A 23 0.11 29.10 -5.84
N ASP A 24 1.40 29.09 -6.16
CA ASP A 24 2.19 27.86 -6.27
C ASP A 24 2.44 27.26 -4.87
N ILE A 25 1.51 26.43 -4.41
CA ILE A 25 1.54 25.69 -3.13
C ILE A 25 1.34 24.21 -3.43
N VAL A 26 2.07 23.34 -2.73
CA VAL A 26 1.82 21.89 -2.77
C VAL A 26 1.00 21.49 -1.55
N PHE A 27 -0.17 20.92 -1.79
CA PHE A 27 -0.99 20.26 -0.78
C PHE A 27 -0.77 18.76 -0.83
N ILE A 28 -0.37 18.19 0.30
CA ILE A 28 -0.35 16.74 0.51
C ILE A 28 -1.52 16.44 1.45
N ILE A 29 -2.49 15.69 0.95
CA ILE A 29 -3.71 15.35 1.66
C ILE A 29 -3.68 13.87 1.92
N ASP A 30 -3.47 13.53 3.18
CA ASP A 30 -3.47 12.16 3.65
C ASP A 30 -4.88 11.74 4.09
N GLU A 31 -5.18 10.45 3.98
CA GLU A 31 -6.48 9.85 4.31
C GLU A 31 -7.68 10.57 3.66
N ALA A 32 -7.54 10.94 2.38
CA ALA A 32 -8.52 11.76 1.67
C ALA A 32 -9.92 11.12 1.52
N GLN A 33 -10.06 9.81 1.76
CA GLN A 33 -11.39 9.19 1.84
C GLN A 33 -12.25 9.79 2.95
N MET A 34 -11.62 10.35 3.99
CA MET A 34 -12.31 11.02 5.09
C MET A 34 -13.00 12.31 4.68
N ILE A 35 -12.74 12.83 3.47
CA ILE A 35 -13.34 14.05 2.92
C ILE A 35 -14.09 13.79 1.61
N TYR A 36 -14.45 12.53 1.31
CA TYR A 36 -15.24 12.24 0.11
C TYR A 36 -16.63 12.92 0.09
N TYR A 37 -17.17 13.32 1.24
CA TYR A 37 -18.41 14.06 1.33
C TYR A 37 -18.27 15.56 0.97
N ASP A 38 -17.05 16.10 0.87
CA ASP A 38 -16.83 17.52 0.57
C ASP A 38 -16.84 17.77 -0.93
N ASN A 39 -18.04 17.98 -1.47
CA ASN A 39 -18.24 18.30 -2.89
C ASN A 39 -17.49 19.58 -3.32
N GLY A 40 -17.34 20.58 -2.45
CA GLY A 40 -16.63 21.81 -2.81
C GLY A 40 -15.13 21.56 -2.98
N PHE A 41 -14.55 20.73 -2.12
CA PHE A 41 -13.17 20.31 -2.29
C PHE A 41 -12.96 19.55 -3.61
N TRP A 42 -13.79 18.54 -3.91
CA TRP A 42 -13.59 17.69 -5.08
C TRP A 42 -14.02 18.35 -6.40
N LEU A 43 -15.25 18.85 -6.48
CA LEU A 43 -15.84 19.36 -7.72
C LEU A 43 -15.40 20.78 -8.06
N ASP A 44 -14.99 21.58 -7.06
CA ASP A 44 -14.47 22.92 -7.32
C ASP A 44 -12.94 22.91 -7.28
N PHE A 45 -12.32 22.64 -6.14
CA PHE A 45 -10.86 22.84 -5.99
C PHE A 45 -10.03 21.82 -6.78
N VAL A 46 -10.22 20.52 -6.52
CA VAL A 46 -9.46 19.45 -7.20
C VAL A 46 -9.73 19.45 -8.69
N LYS A 47 -11.00 19.52 -9.10
CA LYS A 47 -11.38 19.56 -10.51
C LYS A 47 -10.81 20.77 -11.25
N THR A 48 -10.84 21.97 -10.65
CA THR A 48 -10.29 23.19 -11.27
C THR A 48 -8.77 23.11 -11.44
N GLN A 49 -8.06 22.53 -10.46
CA GLN A 49 -6.62 22.37 -10.55
C GLN A 49 -6.19 21.17 -11.41
N SER A 50 -7.10 20.22 -11.65
CA SER A 50 -6.85 19.08 -12.54
C SER A 50 -6.61 19.56 -13.98
N GLY A 51 -5.37 19.45 -14.44
CA GLY A 51 -4.94 19.92 -15.76
C GLY A 51 -4.49 21.38 -15.81
N SER A 52 -4.57 22.12 -14.69
CA SER A 52 -4.02 23.47 -14.59
C SER A 52 -2.49 23.45 -14.68
N ARG A 53 -1.91 24.45 -15.35
CA ARG A 53 -0.45 24.63 -15.48
C ARG A 53 0.16 25.56 -14.43
N PHE A 54 -0.66 26.23 -13.64
CA PHE A 54 -0.24 27.20 -12.62
C PHE A 54 -1.06 27.00 -11.34
N GLY A 55 -0.65 27.62 -10.24
CA GLY A 55 -1.36 27.51 -8.97
C GLY A 55 -1.10 26.19 -8.24
N PRO A 56 -1.98 25.82 -7.29
CA PRO A 56 -1.72 24.71 -6.39
C PRO A 56 -1.50 23.37 -7.09
N ARG A 57 -0.66 22.53 -6.49
CA ARG A 57 -0.50 21.12 -6.83
C ARG A 57 -1.02 20.28 -5.67
N ILE A 58 -1.83 19.28 -5.99
CA ILE A 58 -2.53 18.48 -4.99
C ILE A 58 -2.06 17.03 -5.15
N CYS A 59 -1.48 16.48 -4.09
CA CYS A 59 -1.16 15.07 -3.96
C CYS A 59 -2.12 14.47 -2.94
N ILE A 60 -2.87 13.45 -3.35
CA ILE A 60 -3.96 12.86 -2.59
C ILE A 60 -3.59 11.41 -2.31
N PHE A 61 -3.52 11.06 -1.03
CA PHE A 61 -3.40 9.67 -0.56
C PHE A 61 -4.74 9.24 -0.01
N SER A 62 -5.19 8.06 -0.42
CA SER A 62 -6.41 7.47 0.11
C SER A 62 -6.24 5.98 0.29
N SER A 63 -6.73 5.48 1.41
CA SER A 63 -6.67 4.06 1.78
C SER A 63 -7.63 3.19 0.95
N TYR A 64 -8.74 3.77 0.46
CA TYR A 64 -9.72 3.06 -0.36
C TYR A 64 -10.61 4.02 -1.16
N GLY A 65 -11.32 3.45 -2.14
CA GLY A 65 -12.11 4.22 -3.10
C GLY A 65 -11.24 4.94 -4.13
N SER A 66 -11.87 5.64 -5.06
CA SER A 66 -11.17 6.51 -6.00
C SER A 66 -11.85 7.87 -6.00
N ALA A 67 -11.08 8.92 -6.31
CA ALA A 67 -11.63 10.25 -6.57
C ALA A 67 -12.67 10.27 -7.70
N GLU A 68 -12.71 9.22 -8.53
CA GLU A 68 -13.73 9.03 -9.55
C GLU A 68 -15.05 8.51 -8.96
N ALA A 69 -15.05 7.54 -8.06
CA ALA A 69 -16.31 6.93 -7.60
C ALA A 69 -16.83 7.48 -6.26
N GLY A 70 -15.99 8.10 -5.43
CA GLY A 70 -16.31 8.31 -4.02
C GLY A 70 -16.54 6.98 -3.27
N PRO A 71 -17.06 7.01 -2.03
CA PRO A 71 -17.58 5.81 -1.39
C PRO A 71 -18.82 5.40 -2.18
N SER A 72 -19.01 4.09 -2.38
CA SER A 72 -20.07 3.50 -3.22
C SER A 72 -21.52 3.86 -2.84
N GLU A 73 -21.71 4.67 -1.79
CA GLU A 73 -22.98 5.25 -1.36
C GLU A 73 -23.26 6.64 -1.97
N ALA A 74 -22.34 7.21 -2.76
CA ALA A 74 -22.56 8.48 -3.43
C ALA A 74 -23.65 8.33 -4.51
N ALA A 75 -24.80 8.95 -4.23
CA ALA A 75 -25.97 9.00 -5.07
C ALA A 75 -25.65 9.29 -6.54
N VAL A 76 -26.42 8.65 -7.42
CA VAL A 76 -26.51 8.88 -8.87
C VAL A 76 -26.21 10.34 -9.24
N GLY A 77 -25.04 10.60 -9.83
CA GLY A 77 -24.75 11.86 -10.51
C GLY A 77 -23.40 12.47 -10.20
N THR A 78 -22.42 12.14 -11.04
CA THR A 78 -21.11 12.82 -11.27
C THR A 78 -19.95 12.33 -10.39
N PRO A 79 -18.85 11.81 -10.99
CA PRO A 79 -17.64 11.47 -10.26
C PRO A 79 -17.08 12.71 -9.53
N LEU A 80 -16.72 12.58 -8.24
CA LEU A 80 -16.27 13.67 -7.34
C LEU A 80 -15.18 14.54 -8.00
N ALA A 81 -14.22 13.92 -8.68
CA ALA A 81 -13.45 14.51 -9.77
C ALA A 81 -12.83 13.37 -10.59
N TYR A 82 -13.09 13.30 -11.90
CA TYR A 82 -12.42 12.30 -12.73
C TYR A 82 -10.92 12.62 -12.82
N LEU A 83 -10.10 11.84 -12.12
CA LEU A 83 -8.64 11.83 -12.27
C LEU A 83 -8.30 10.74 -13.29
N GLY A 84 -7.81 11.11 -14.47
CA GLY A 84 -7.48 10.11 -15.51
C GLY A 84 -6.25 9.26 -15.13
N PRO A 85 -5.96 8.16 -15.87
CA PRO A 85 -4.82 7.28 -15.61
C PRO A 85 -3.48 8.01 -15.43
N LYS A 86 -3.25 9.09 -16.18
CA LYS A 86 -2.04 9.96 -16.09
C LYS A 86 -1.83 10.62 -14.72
N GLN A 87 -2.87 10.70 -13.92
CA GLN A 87 -2.89 11.37 -12.61
C GLN A 87 -3.00 10.37 -11.45
N ARG A 88 -3.02 9.06 -11.73
CA ARG A 88 -3.14 7.99 -10.74
C ARG A 88 -1.78 7.33 -10.51
N VAL A 89 -1.42 7.14 -9.26
CA VAL A 89 -0.27 6.33 -8.86
C VAL A 89 -0.81 5.13 -8.09
N SER A 90 -0.52 3.93 -8.58
CA SER A 90 -0.94 2.67 -7.97
C SER A 90 0.12 2.17 -7.00
N ILE A 91 -0.23 1.18 -6.17
CA ILE A 91 0.75 0.60 -5.24
C ILE A 91 1.85 -0.17 -5.98
N THR A 92 1.53 -0.82 -7.09
CA THR A 92 2.43 -1.42 -8.06
C THR A 92 2.38 -0.62 -9.37
N PRO A 93 3.38 -0.73 -10.28
CA PRO A 93 3.32 -0.03 -11.56
C PRO A 93 2.05 -0.41 -12.34
N SER A 94 1.22 0.59 -12.63
CA SER A 94 -0.07 0.36 -13.29
C SER A 94 0.10 -0.12 -14.73
N LYS A 95 -0.77 -1.05 -15.15
CA LYS A 95 -0.86 -1.55 -16.53
C LYS A 95 -1.75 -0.69 -17.43
N LEU A 96 -2.43 0.30 -16.86
CA LEU A 96 -3.32 1.18 -17.62
C LEU A 96 -2.54 2.01 -18.64
N GLU A 97 -3.14 2.19 -19.81
CA GLU A 97 -2.56 3.07 -20.81
C GLU A 97 -2.43 4.49 -20.24
N PHE A 98 -1.28 5.12 -20.51
CA PHE A 98 -0.92 6.46 -20.03
C PHE A 98 -0.72 6.63 -18.52
N ALA A 99 -0.85 5.57 -17.71
CA ALA A 99 -0.49 5.67 -16.30
C ALA A 99 1.02 5.96 -16.15
N PRO A 100 1.41 6.76 -15.14
CA PRO A 100 2.81 7.02 -14.89
C PRO A 100 3.52 5.72 -14.46
N LYS A 101 4.77 5.55 -14.87
CA LYS A 101 5.61 4.38 -14.52
C LYS A 101 6.24 4.52 -13.14
N ILE A 102 5.47 5.01 -12.17
CA ILE A 102 5.85 5.14 -10.76
C ILE A 102 4.80 4.44 -9.92
N SER A 103 5.20 3.97 -8.75
CA SER A 103 4.36 3.23 -7.82
C SER A 103 4.75 3.51 -6.37
N LEU A 104 3.88 3.16 -5.42
CA LEU A 104 4.19 3.31 -4.00
C LEU A 104 5.14 2.20 -3.49
N PHE A 105 5.08 1.01 -4.07
CA PHE A 105 6.04 -0.06 -3.79
C PHE A 105 7.29 0.11 -4.63
N TYR A 106 8.40 -0.35 -4.06
CA TYR A 106 9.67 -0.37 -4.74
C TYR A 106 9.59 -1.29 -5.95
N ASN A 107 10.02 -0.78 -7.10
CA ASN A 107 10.42 -1.66 -8.18
C ASN A 107 11.72 -2.40 -7.81
N ARG A 108 12.16 -3.32 -8.67
CA ARG A 108 13.34 -4.13 -8.36
C ARG A 108 14.61 -3.31 -8.12
N ALA A 109 14.85 -2.26 -8.91
CA ALA A 109 16.04 -1.43 -8.76
C ALA A 109 16.01 -0.60 -7.46
N GLU A 110 14.84 -0.06 -7.09
CA GLU A 110 14.65 0.65 -5.82
C GLU A 110 14.82 -0.28 -4.62
N PHE A 111 14.31 -1.52 -4.72
CA PHE A 111 14.52 -2.55 -3.71
C PHE A 111 16.00 -2.89 -3.55
N ASP A 112 16.72 -3.14 -4.64
CA ASP A 112 18.14 -3.47 -4.60
C ASP A 112 18.95 -2.33 -3.99
N ASP A 113 18.59 -1.07 -4.25
CA ASP A 113 19.19 0.09 -3.62
C ASP A 113 18.97 0.11 -2.09
N VAL A 114 17.73 -0.10 -1.63
CA VAL A 114 17.41 -0.21 -0.19
C VAL A 114 18.20 -1.34 0.48
N VAL A 115 18.25 -2.51 -0.15
CA VAL A 115 19.01 -3.66 0.35
C VAL A 115 20.50 -3.34 0.39
N ASN A 116 21.05 -2.69 -0.64
CA ASN A 116 22.47 -2.32 -0.67
C ASN A 116 22.81 -1.38 0.48
N ARG A 117 21.95 -0.39 0.79
CA ARG A 117 22.14 0.47 1.96
C ARG A 117 22.20 -0.34 3.25
N ALA A 118 21.29 -1.29 3.45
CA ALA A 118 21.30 -2.19 4.60
C ALA A 118 22.55 -3.09 4.66
N CYS A 119 23.03 -3.56 3.50
CA CYS A 119 24.27 -4.33 3.41
C CYS A 119 25.52 -3.51 3.77
N THR A 120 25.50 -2.21 3.45
CA THR A 120 26.61 -1.27 3.70
C THR A 120 26.48 -0.48 4.99
N ASP A 121 25.49 -0.79 5.83
CA ASP A 121 25.29 -0.10 7.10
C ASP A 121 26.55 -0.24 7.98
N PRO A 122 27.15 0.87 8.45
CA PRO A 122 28.42 0.83 9.17
C PRO A 122 28.30 0.25 10.59
N ILE A 123 27.09 0.18 11.15
CA ILE A 123 26.82 -0.29 12.51
C ILE A 123 26.46 -1.78 12.49
N ARG A 124 25.62 -2.20 11.55
CA ARG A 124 25.11 -3.58 11.42
C ARG A 124 25.07 -4.02 9.96
N PRO A 125 26.24 -4.26 9.33
CA PRO A 125 26.29 -4.68 7.93
C PRO A 125 25.61 -6.05 7.77
N LEU A 126 24.62 -6.11 6.89
CA LEU A 126 23.90 -7.34 6.57
C LEU A 126 24.37 -7.90 5.22
N ARG A 127 25.18 -8.97 5.23
CA ARG A 127 25.63 -9.60 3.97
C ARG A 127 24.55 -10.54 3.44
N LEU A 128 24.00 -10.24 2.26
CA LEU A 128 22.97 -11.04 1.58
C LEU A 128 23.45 -11.49 0.21
N GLU A 129 23.33 -12.78 -0.08
CA GLU A 129 23.47 -13.31 -1.43
C GLU A 129 22.33 -12.85 -2.34
N LEU A 130 22.56 -12.85 -3.66
CA LEU A 130 21.55 -12.41 -4.64
C LEU A 130 20.26 -13.22 -4.54
N SER A 131 20.36 -14.55 -4.38
CA SER A 131 19.20 -15.44 -4.22
C SER A 131 18.37 -15.10 -2.97
N ALA A 132 19.02 -14.75 -1.85
CA ALA A 132 18.33 -14.30 -0.65
C ALA A 132 17.53 -13.00 -0.90
N ARG A 133 18.12 -12.06 -1.66
CA ARG A 133 17.45 -10.82 -2.06
C ARG A 133 16.23 -11.10 -2.94
N ASP A 134 16.35 -12.05 -3.87
CA ASP A 134 15.25 -12.44 -4.76
C ASP A 134 14.05 -13.00 -3.99
N ILE A 135 14.29 -13.82 -2.96
CA ILE A 135 13.24 -14.31 -2.07
C ILE A 135 12.60 -13.18 -1.28
N ILE A 136 13.40 -12.26 -0.70
CA ILE A 136 12.84 -11.11 0.04
C ILE A 136 11.98 -10.24 -0.89
N PHE A 137 12.46 -9.94 -2.10
CA PHE A 137 11.68 -9.16 -3.07
C PHE A 137 10.38 -9.88 -3.43
N THR A 138 10.44 -11.17 -3.74
CA THR A 138 9.26 -11.99 -4.05
C THR A 138 8.26 -11.96 -2.91
N MET A 139 8.72 -12.12 -1.67
CA MET A 139 7.85 -12.19 -0.50
C MET A 139 7.16 -10.85 -0.18
N THR A 140 7.89 -9.75 -0.42
CA THR A 140 7.45 -8.40 -0.03
C THR A 140 6.85 -7.62 -1.20
N ASN A 141 7.01 -8.07 -2.44
CA ASN A 141 6.65 -7.36 -3.67
C ASN A 141 7.15 -5.90 -3.69
N GLY A 142 8.28 -5.63 -3.02
CA GLY A 142 8.82 -4.28 -2.88
C GLY A 142 8.04 -3.35 -1.92
N HIS A 143 7.06 -3.86 -1.17
CA HIS A 143 6.33 -3.07 -0.18
C HIS A 143 7.30 -2.48 0.87
N PRO A 144 7.42 -1.15 1.02
CA PRO A 144 8.45 -0.52 1.86
C PRO A 144 8.46 -1.01 3.31
N GLY A 145 7.30 -1.03 3.96
CA GLY A 145 7.15 -1.58 5.32
C GLY A 145 7.55 -3.06 5.42
N SER A 146 7.04 -3.93 4.54
CA SER A 146 7.42 -5.35 4.49
C SER A 146 8.92 -5.56 4.27
N VAL A 147 9.54 -4.82 3.34
CA VAL A 147 10.98 -4.90 3.06
C VAL A 147 11.79 -4.52 4.29
N GLU A 148 11.48 -3.38 4.90
CA GLU A 148 12.15 -2.93 6.12
C GLU A 148 12.01 -3.95 7.26
N SER A 149 10.78 -4.43 7.51
CA SER A 149 10.51 -5.40 8.57
C SER A 149 11.27 -6.72 8.36
N VAL A 150 11.28 -7.26 7.12
CA VAL A 150 11.99 -8.50 6.82
C VAL A 150 13.50 -8.31 6.92
N LEU A 151 14.06 -7.22 6.40
CA LEU A 151 15.50 -6.93 6.52
C LEU A 151 15.92 -6.78 7.99
N ASN A 152 15.10 -6.13 8.81
CA ASN A 152 15.33 -6.00 10.24
C ASN A 152 15.30 -7.36 10.95
N LEU A 153 14.33 -8.23 10.63
CA LEU A 153 14.29 -9.61 11.15
C LEU A 153 15.57 -10.37 10.77
N VAL A 154 15.92 -10.37 9.49
CA VAL A 154 17.10 -11.09 8.97
C VAL A 154 18.37 -10.59 9.67
N SER A 155 18.52 -9.27 9.80
CA SER A 155 19.63 -8.66 10.54
C SER A 155 19.64 -9.13 11.99
N GLN A 156 18.53 -9.07 12.72
CA GLN A 156 18.47 -9.51 14.11
C GLN A 156 18.82 -10.99 14.29
N VAL A 157 18.35 -11.86 13.38
CA VAL A 157 18.53 -13.31 13.49
C VAL A 157 19.94 -13.74 13.12
N TYR A 158 20.53 -13.15 12.08
CA TYR A 158 21.80 -13.62 11.49
C TYR A 158 23.01 -12.74 11.79
N HIS A 159 22.82 -11.53 12.34
CA HIS A 159 23.93 -10.67 12.71
C HIS A 159 24.93 -11.35 13.66
N PRO A 160 24.53 -12.13 14.69
CA PRO A 160 25.50 -12.85 15.53
C PRO A 160 26.40 -13.81 14.74
N GLN A 161 25.82 -14.61 13.84
CA GLN A 161 26.53 -15.60 13.04
C GLN A 161 27.46 -14.92 12.02
N LEU A 162 27.01 -13.83 11.41
CA LEU A 162 27.84 -13.00 10.52
C LEU A 162 29.01 -12.36 11.29
N LYS A 163 28.75 -11.80 12.48
CA LYS A 163 29.75 -11.15 13.32
C LYS A 163 30.83 -12.13 13.82
N HIS A 164 30.44 -13.36 14.13
CA HIS A 164 31.35 -14.42 14.55
C HIS A 164 31.98 -15.20 13.40
N GLY A 165 31.64 -14.89 12.14
CA GLY A 165 32.15 -15.57 10.95
C GLY A 165 31.67 -17.03 10.84
N THR A 166 30.58 -17.39 11.51
CA THR A 166 29.96 -18.72 11.40
C THR A 166 29.29 -18.91 10.05
N ILE A 167 28.78 -17.82 9.47
CA ILE A 167 28.32 -17.75 8.08
C ILE A 167 28.98 -16.54 7.40
N GLU A 168 29.26 -16.65 6.11
CA GLU A 168 29.86 -15.56 5.33
C GLU A 168 28.82 -14.54 4.86
N ALA A 169 27.64 -15.04 4.49
CA ALA A 169 26.48 -14.29 4.03
C ALA A 169 25.19 -15.05 4.36
N VAL A 170 24.07 -14.33 4.41
CA VAL A 170 22.72 -14.90 4.46
C VAL A 170 22.35 -15.35 3.05
N THR A 171 22.08 -16.65 2.92
CA THR A 171 21.73 -17.35 1.67
C THR A 171 20.22 -17.51 1.53
N GLN A 172 19.77 -18.07 0.41
CA GLN A 172 18.37 -18.44 0.20
C GLN A 172 17.84 -19.39 1.30
N GLU A 173 18.60 -20.41 1.68
CA GLU A 173 18.18 -21.40 2.69
C GLU A 173 17.87 -20.75 4.04
N HIS A 174 18.67 -19.74 4.43
CA HIS A 174 18.44 -18.97 5.64
C HIS A 174 17.11 -18.20 5.59
N ILE A 175 16.82 -17.53 4.47
CA ILE A 175 15.56 -16.82 4.31
C ILE A 175 14.37 -17.79 4.29
N MET A 176 14.49 -18.92 3.57
CA MET A 176 13.43 -19.93 3.53
C MET A 176 13.14 -20.50 4.91
N SER A 177 14.17 -20.82 5.69
CA SER A 177 14.02 -21.29 7.07
C SER A 177 13.30 -20.27 7.97
N LEU A 178 13.56 -18.96 7.80
CA LEU A 178 12.81 -17.91 8.51
C LEU A 178 11.35 -17.83 8.07
N LEU A 179 11.07 -18.07 6.80
CA LEU A 179 9.70 -18.06 6.28
C LEU A 179 8.91 -19.31 6.68
N GLU A 180 9.58 -20.44 6.91
CA GLU A 180 8.95 -21.67 7.41
C GLU A 180 8.56 -21.56 8.90
N ASP A 181 9.34 -20.82 9.70
CA ASP A 181 9.03 -20.52 11.11
C ASP A 181 8.04 -19.34 11.22
N GLU A 182 6.77 -19.61 10.88
CA GLU A 182 5.70 -18.60 10.84
C GLU A 182 5.49 -17.91 12.19
N ASP A 183 5.56 -18.65 13.29
CA ASP A 183 5.42 -18.12 14.64
C ASP A 183 6.47 -17.05 14.92
N ARG A 184 7.74 -17.35 14.64
CA ARG A 184 8.84 -16.40 14.85
C ARG A 184 8.75 -15.22 13.90
N LEU A 185 8.44 -15.48 12.62
CA LEU A 185 8.28 -14.45 11.61
C LEU A 185 7.20 -13.45 12.04
N PHE A 186 5.97 -13.91 12.28
CA PHE A 186 4.87 -13.02 12.61
C PHE A 186 4.97 -12.45 14.03
N GLN A 187 5.60 -13.14 14.98
CA GLN A 187 5.91 -12.55 16.28
C GLN A 187 6.86 -11.35 16.15
N HIS A 188 7.84 -11.39 15.25
CA HIS A 188 8.70 -10.24 14.99
C HIS A 188 7.93 -9.13 14.26
N LEU A 189 7.14 -9.48 13.26
CA LEU A 189 6.43 -8.48 12.45
C LEU A 189 5.40 -7.68 13.26
N LYS A 190 4.85 -8.25 14.35
CA LYS A 190 3.93 -7.56 15.28
C LYS A 190 4.43 -6.22 15.80
N ASP A 191 5.74 -6.08 16.00
CA ASP A 191 6.36 -4.88 16.57
C ASP A 191 6.84 -3.90 15.48
N THR A 192 6.52 -4.16 14.21
CA THR A 192 6.97 -3.36 13.06
C THR A 192 5.81 -2.62 12.39
N LEU A 193 6.12 -1.65 11.51
CA LEU A 193 5.11 -0.84 10.84
C LEU A 193 4.17 -1.67 9.93
N VAL A 194 4.67 -2.76 9.34
CA VAL A 194 3.85 -3.64 8.48
C VAL A 194 2.74 -4.35 9.24
N GLN A 195 2.81 -4.47 10.57
CA GLN A 195 1.71 -5.06 11.35
C GLN A 195 0.37 -4.35 11.11
N ARG A 196 0.39 -3.05 10.77
CA ARG A 196 -0.81 -2.26 10.53
C ARG A 196 -1.53 -2.64 9.23
N SER A 197 -0.83 -3.24 8.26
CA SER A 197 -1.39 -3.69 6.99
C SER A 197 -1.92 -5.11 7.04
N PHE A 198 -1.62 -5.87 8.10
CA PHE A 198 -2.16 -7.22 8.27
C PHE A 198 -3.60 -7.24 8.80
N ILE A 199 -4.23 -8.40 8.62
CA ILE A 199 -5.59 -8.67 9.06
C ILE A 199 -5.66 -8.51 10.58
N LYS A 200 -6.57 -7.63 11.03
CA LYS A 200 -6.90 -7.47 12.44
C LYS A 200 -8.01 -8.44 12.78
N TRP A 201 -7.68 -9.49 13.53
CA TRP A 201 -8.61 -10.57 13.87
C TRP A 201 -9.93 -10.11 14.52
N ARG A 202 -9.90 -8.99 15.26
CA ARG A 202 -11.10 -8.41 15.88
C ARG A 202 -12.09 -7.81 14.87
N ASP A 203 -11.61 -7.48 13.68
CA ASP A 203 -12.39 -6.86 12.61
C ASP A 203 -12.78 -7.88 11.52
N LEU A 204 -12.31 -9.13 11.62
CA LEU A 204 -12.51 -10.16 10.60
C LEU A 204 -13.90 -10.79 10.72
N THR A 205 -14.77 -10.52 9.74
CA THR A 205 -16.09 -11.16 9.63
C THR A 205 -16.00 -12.48 8.85
N VAL A 206 -17.06 -13.31 8.92
CA VAL A 206 -17.12 -14.58 8.18
C VAL A 206 -17.05 -14.32 6.66
N GLU A 207 -17.78 -13.32 6.17
CA GLU A 207 -17.81 -12.96 4.76
C GLU A 207 -16.45 -12.49 4.26
N ALA A 208 -15.76 -11.64 5.03
CA ALA A 208 -14.41 -11.20 4.71
C ALA A 208 -13.43 -12.39 4.73
N ALA A 209 -13.59 -13.30 5.70
CA ALA A 209 -12.75 -14.49 5.79
C ALA A 209 -12.91 -15.40 4.57
N ASP A 210 -14.15 -15.60 4.08
CA ASP A 210 -14.43 -16.40 2.90
C ASP A 210 -13.80 -15.78 1.63
N ILE A 211 -13.87 -14.46 1.48
CA ILE A 211 -13.22 -13.76 0.37
C ILE A 211 -11.71 -13.91 0.40
N LEU A 212 -11.07 -13.76 1.57
CA LEU A 212 -9.63 -13.95 1.69
C LEU A 212 -9.21 -15.39 1.36
N ARG A 213 -10.00 -16.41 1.76
CA ARG A 213 -9.77 -17.81 1.35
C ARG A 213 -9.91 -18.00 -0.16
N GLU A 214 -10.90 -17.35 -0.76
CA GLU A 214 -11.10 -17.40 -2.21
C GLU A 214 -9.91 -16.78 -2.96
N VAL A 215 -9.41 -15.62 -2.50
CA VAL A 215 -8.20 -15.00 -3.06
C VAL A 215 -6.97 -15.88 -2.84
N LEU A 216 -6.83 -16.55 -1.70
CA LEU A 216 -5.74 -17.50 -1.47
C LEU A 216 -5.77 -18.67 -2.47
N ALA A 217 -6.97 -19.18 -2.78
CA ALA A 217 -7.14 -20.31 -3.70
C ALA A 217 -6.97 -19.91 -5.17
N ASN A 218 -7.51 -18.75 -5.56
CA ASN A 218 -7.62 -18.32 -6.95
C ASN A 218 -6.59 -17.26 -7.35
N GLY A 219 -5.82 -16.75 -6.40
CA GLY A 219 -4.90 -15.62 -6.54
C GLY A 219 -5.59 -14.24 -6.60
N SER A 220 -6.88 -14.18 -6.97
CA SER A 220 -7.65 -12.94 -7.10
C SER A 220 -9.15 -13.21 -7.09
N VAL A 221 -9.95 -12.17 -6.83
CA VAL A 221 -11.41 -12.15 -7.04
C VAL A 221 -11.82 -10.89 -7.81
N SER A 222 -12.96 -10.93 -8.51
CA SER A 222 -13.49 -9.74 -9.19
C SER A 222 -13.83 -8.64 -8.17
N GLN A 223 -13.62 -7.38 -8.54
CA GLN A 223 -14.00 -6.25 -7.68
C GLN A 223 -15.53 -6.03 -7.71
N ASP A 224 -16.25 -6.71 -6.82
CA ASP A 224 -17.67 -6.44 -6.54
C ASP A 224 -17.84 -5.81 -5.16
N LEU A 225 -17.91 -4.48 -5.10
CA LEU A 225 -18.09 -3.76 -3.84
C LEU A 225 -19.51 -3.84 -3.27
N THR A 226 -20.47 -4.46 -3.98
CA THR A 226 -21.78 -4.80 -3.40
C THR A 226 -21.70 -6.04 -2.51
N ASN A 227 -20.68 -6.87 -2.70
CA ASN A 227 -20.34 -7.95 -1.78
C ASN A 227 -19.67 -7.37 -0.53
N ASN A 228 -20.33 -7.53 0.63
CA ASN A 228 -19.86 -6.97 1.90
C ASN A 228 -18.47 -7.49 2.31
N GLY A 229 -18.15 -8.76 2.04
CA GLY A 229 -16.84 -9.35 2.34
C GLY A 229 -15.71 -8.70 1.52
N ILE A 230 -15.95 -8.48 0.22
CA ILE A 230 -15.00 -7.81 -0.67
C ILE A 230 -14.80 -6.36 -0.24
N ARG A 231 -15.91 -5.65 0.04
CA ARG A 231 -15.89 -4.27 0.51
C ARG A 231 -15.08 -4.13 1.81
N ILE A 232 -15.32 -4.99 2.80
CA ILE A 232 -14.55 -4.98 4.06
C ILE A 232 -13.06 -5.21 3.80
N CYS A 233 -12.69 -6.22 3.01
CA CYS A 233 -11.28 -6.50 2.72
C CYS A 233 -10.59 -5.33 2.01
N TYR A 234 -11.31 -4.67 1.10
CA TYR A 234 -10.82 -3.50 0.36
C TYR A 234 -10.67 -2.26 1.26
N GLU A 235 -11.72 -1.88 2.00
CA GLU A 235 -11.72 -0.70 2.87
C GLU A 235 -10.72 -0.83 4.04
N LYS A 236 -10.46 -2.06 4.51
CA LYS A 236 -9.46 -2.35 5.54
C LYS A 236 -8.03 -2.48 4.99
N GLY A 237 -7.84 -2.41 3.67
CA GLY A 237 -6.54 -2.52 3.01
C GLY A 237 -5.93 -3.94 3.03
N TRP A 238 -6.72 -4.97 3.32
CA TRP A 238 -6.25 -6.37 3.30
C TRP A 238 -6.11 -6.89 1.87
N LEU A 239 -6.96 -6.39 0.98
CA LEU A 239 -6.88 -6.57 -0.46
C LEU A 239 -6.84 -5.20 -1.13
N HIS A 240 -6.15 -5.10 -2.25
CA HIS A 240 -6.19 -3.92 -3.10
C HIS A 240 -6.61 -4.28 -4.51
N THR A 241 -6.97 -3.28 -5.29
CA THR A 241 -7.43 -3.46 -6.66
C THR A 241 -6.28 -3.30 -7.65
N GLU A 242 -6.26 -4.18 -8.65
CA GLU A 242 -5.38 -4.06 -9.81
C GLU A 242 -6.19 -4.23 -11.10
N PRO A 243 -5.97 -3.37 -12.11
CA PRO A 243 -6.48 -3.60 -13.44
C PRO A 243 -5.64 -4.69 -14.13
N LEU A 244 -6.30 -5.75 -14.60
CA LEU A 244 -5.65 -6.83 -15.37
C LEU A 244 -5.48 -6.49 -16.85
N SER A 245 -6.27 -5.54 -17.35
CA SER A 245 -6.21 -5.06 -18.73
C SER A 245 -5.90 -3.57 -18.81
N TRP A 246 -5.53 -3.12 -20.01
CA TRP A 246 -5.23 -1.72 -20.32
C TRP A 246 -6.49 -0.84 -20.37
N ASP A 247 -7.70 -1.44 -20.44
CA ASP A 247 -8.98 -0.75 -20.62
C ASP A 247 -9.84 -0.62 -19.35
N ASP A 248 -9.28 -0.93 -18.18
CA ASP A 248 -9.89 -0.77 -16.84
C ASP A 248 -11.21 -1.53 -16.63
N LYS A 249 -11.51 -2.53 -17.47
CA LYS A 249 -12.75 -3.31 -17.39
C LYS A 249 -12.68 -4.54 -16.50
N ASP A 250 -11.49 -5.12 -16.33
CA ASP A 250 -11.24 -6.27 -15.45
C ASP A 250 -10.37 -5.80 -14.28
N ILE A 251 -11.05 -5.30 -13.25
CA ILE A 251 -10.42 -4.91 -11.98
C ILE A 251 -10.60 -6.03 -10.98
N ARG A 252 -9.50 -6.47 -10.36
CA ARG A 252 -9.50 -7.56 -9.40
C ARG A 252 -8.91 -7.17 -8.06
N CYS A 253 -9.43 -7.78 -7.00
CA CYS A 253 -8.87 -7.69 -5.67
C CYS A 253 -7.80 -8.77 -5.47
N VAL A 254 -6.62 -8.36 -5.03
CA VAL A 254 -5.45 -9.23 -4.78
C VAL A 254 -4.78 -8.86 -3.45
N PHE A 255 -3.99 -9.79 -2.90
CA PHE A 255 -3.14 -9.48 -1.75
C PHE A 255 -2.01 -8.52 -2.15
N PRO A 256 -1.68 -7.51 -1.31
CA PRO A 256 -0.58 -6.58 -1.61
C PRO A 256 0.78 -7.28 -1.81
N THR A 257 1.03 -8.34 -1.03
CA THR A 257 2.29 -9.09 -1.07
C THR A 257 2.05 -10.56 -0.70
N HIS A 258 3.00 -11.44 -1.05
CA HIS A 258 2.97 -12.84 -0.59
C HIS A 258 3.03 -12.96 0.94
N LEU A 259 3.63 -12.00 1.63
CA LEU A 259 3.60 -11.92 3.09
C LEU A 259 2.19 -11.72 3.65
N HIS A 260 1.34 -10.93 2.99
CA HIS A 260 -0.07 -10.80 3.39
C HIS A 260 -0.85 -12.09 3.16
N ALA A 261 -0.63 -12.75 2.01
CA ALA A 261 -1.25 -14.04 1.71
C ALA A 261 -0.84 -15.11 2.75
N LYS A 262 0.44 -15.17 3.12
CA LYS A 262 0.93 -16.09 4.14
C LYS A 262 0.32 -15.81 5.52
N TYR A 263 0.20 -14.54 5.91
CA TYR A 263 -0.48 -14.17 7.17
C TYR A 263 -1.95 -14.59 7.18
N ALA A 264 -2.64 -14.51 6.03
CA ALA A 264 -4.02 -14.96 5.90
C ALA A 264 -4.18 -16.50 5.93
N HIS A 265 -3.10 -17.26 5.67
CA HIS A 265 -3.07 -18.72 5.75
C HIS A 265 -2.83 -19.24 7.18
N ASP A 266 -2.51 -18.37 8.15
CA ASP A 266 -2.25 -18.76 9.54
C ASP A 266 -3.43 -19.57 10.13
N PRO A 267 -3.19 -20.73 10.80
CA PRO A 267 -4.23 -21.60 11.34
C PRO A 267 -5.28 -20.93 12.25
N GLN A 268 -4.97 -19.77 12.84
CA GLN A 268 -5.94 -18.95 13.57
C GLN A 268 -7.15 -18.52 12.71
N PHE A 269 -7.01 -18.55 11.39
CA PHE A 269 -8.05 -18.29 10.39
C PHE A 269 -9.16 -19.35 10.35
N HIS A 270 -8.91 -20.58 10.82
CA HIS A 270 -9.89 -21.67 10.77
C HIS A 270 -10.91 -21.66 11.93
N ASN A 271 -10.73 -20.80 12.93
CA ASN A 271 -11.62 -20.73 14.11
C ASN A 271 -12.71 -19.65 14.03
N VAL A 272 -12.70 -18.82 12.99
CA VAL A 272 -13.76 -17.82 12.74
C VAL A 272 -14.91 -18.53 12.03
N GLY A 273 -15.92 -18.97 12.81
CA GLY A 273 -17.10 -19.69 12.34
C GLY A 273 -17.47 -20.96 13.11
N SER A 274 -16.68 -21.36 14.10
CA SER A 274 -16.88 -22.58 14.91
C SER A 274 -17.48 -22.28 16.29
N ASN A 275 -18.49 -21.40 16.37
CA ASN A 275 -19.35 -21.20 17.55
C ASN A 275 -20.77 -20.86 17.11
#